data_AF-A0A959UTW2-F1
#
_entry.id   AF-A0A959UTW2-F1
#
_cell.length_a   1.000
_cell.length_b   1.000
_cell.length_c   1.000
_cell.angle_alpha   90.00
_cell.angle_beta   90.00
_cell.angle_gamma   90.00
#
_symmetry.space_group_name_H-M   'P 1'
#
loop_
_entity.id
_entity.type
_entity.pdbx_description
1 polymer ?
#
loop_
_entity_poly.entity_id
_entity_poly.type
_entity_poly.pdbx_seq_one_letter_code
_entity_poly.pdbx_strand_id
1 'polypeptide(L)'
;MRPKHRYIVLPVIAFVVLAFAGWRSAEAGREGRYHSSAALAIYRAGGSTDLPVLYSAFFATSGRCAGCHGGDSLGIASVDSTGRDVNVSNDWRSTLMANSARDPFFRAKLEHEVLVNPGHQTAIENKCLSCHAPMGMHEERMLGHPPFTAAMLDTSTIGLDGVSCLACHMQDPDTAGTRFSGDLVFTPDSVWGPYEDDVINSDIMEFFVGFRPGYAEHIIDGRVCAGCHTLITETIDLQGNLTGDEFVEQATWHEWKNSIYAGTEQNCRGCHIPRLQDSIVLASEYVFLPGHSPFGLHHLVGGNAYMVQVLKDNAAALGVKATDVQFDSTIV
;
A
#
# COMPACT_ATOMS: atom_id res chain seq x y z
N MET A 1 -25.32 -45.30 -55.37
CA MET A 1 -25.53 -45.40 -53.90
C MET A 1 -25.25 -44.03 -53.28
N ARG A 2 -26.26 -43.36 -52.72
CA ARG A 2 -26.14 -42.00 -52.15
C ARG A 2 -25.44 -42.05 -50.78
N PRO A 3 -24.46 -41.17 -50.47
CA PRO A 3 -23.70 -41.26 -49.23
C PRO A 3 -24.57 -40.77 -48.05
N LYS A 4 -24.96 -41.70 -47.18
CA LYS A 4 -25.77 -41.46 -45.96
C LYS A 4 -25.03 -40.65 -44.88
N HIS A 5 -23.79 -40.23 -45.10
CA HIS A 5 -22.98 -39.54 -44.08
C HIS A 5 -23.27 -38.05 -43.91
N ARG A 6 -23.97 -37.40 -44.87
CA ARG A 6 -24.31 -35.96 -44.76
C ARG A 6 -25.37 -35.64 -43.69
N TYR A 7 -26.16 -36.61 -43.26
CA TYR A 7 -27.24 -36.41 -42.28
C TYR A 7 -26.80 -36.52 -40.82
N ILE A 8 -25.55 -36.94 -40.55
CA ILE A 8 -25.03 -37.09 -39.18
C ILE A 8 -24.11 -35.92 -38.80
N VAL A 9 -23.45 -35.28 -39.77
CA VAL A 9 -22.49 -34.20 -39.50
C VAL A 9 -23.19 -32.93 -38.99
N LEU A 10 -24.33 -32.56 -39.58
CA LEU A 10 -25.11 -31.38 -39.16
C LEU A 10 -25.63 -31.45 -37.72
N PRO A 11 -26.27 -32.54 -37.25
CA PRO A 11 -26.72 -32.63 -35.87
C PRO A 11 -25.57 -32.69 -34.86
N VAL A 12 -24.41 -33.27 -35.23
CA VAL A 12 -23.23 -33.29 -34.36
C VAL A 12 -22.65 -31.88 -34.20
N ILE A 13 -22.53 -31.11 -35.27
CA ILE A 13 -22.07 -29.71 -35.20
C ILE A 13 -23.06 -28.87 -34.38
N ALA A 14 -24.36 -29.03 -34.59
CA ALA A 14 -25.37 -28.33 -33.82
C ALA A 14 -25.31 -28.67 -32.32
N PHE A 15 -25.10 -29.94 -31.98
CA PHE A 15 -24.92 -30.38 -30.60
C PHE A 15 -23.65 -29.78 -29.96
N VAL A 16 -22.54 -29.75 -30.69
CA VAL A 16 -21.29 -29.14 -30.20
C VAL A 16 -21.46 -27.64 -29.98
N VAL A 17 -22.08 -26.91 -30.92
CA VAL A 17 -22.35 -25.47 -30.76
C VAL A 17 -23.28 -25.20 -29.57
N LEU A 18 -24.34 -26.00 -29.40
CA LEU A 18 -25.24 -25.87 -28.26
C LEU A 18 -24.57 -26.24 -26.93
N ALA A 19 -23.66 -27.22 -26.93
CA ALA A 19 -22.87 -27.57 -25.75
C ALA A 19 -21.90 -26.45 -25.37
N PHE A 20 -21.21 -25.83 -26.34
CA PHE A 20 -20.33 -24.69 -26.08
C PHE A 20 -21.09 -23.42 -25.69
N ALA A 21 -22.26 -23.18 -26.29
CA ALA A 21 -23.12 -22.06 -25.91
C ALA A 21 -23.68 -22.27 -24.49
N GLY A 22 -24.12 -23.48 -24.16
CA GLY A 22 -24.56 -23.86 -22.81
C GLY A 22 -23.45 -23.75 -21.77
N TRP A 23 -22.22 -24.15 -22.12
CA TRP A 23 -21.04 -24.00 -21.26
C TRP A 23 -20.74 -22.51 -20.98
N ARG A 24 -20.68 -21.67 -22.02
CA ARG A 24 -20.48 -20.22 -21.85
C ARG A 24 -21.59 -19.56 -21.06
N SER A 25 -22.83 -20.02 -21.22
CA SER A 25 -23.98 -19.51 -20.45
C SER A 25 -23.90 -19.92 -18.97
N ALA A 26 -23.41 -21.13 -18.69
CA ALA A 26 -23.17 -21.60 -17.33
C ALA A 26 -21.97 -20.90 -16.66
N GLU A 27 -20.98 -20.46 -17.43
CA GLU A 27 -19.87 -19.62 -16.94
C GLU A 27 -20.27 -18.14 -16.78
N ALA A 28 -21.13 -17.61 -17.65
CA ALA A 28 -21.61 -16.22 -17.57
C ALA A 28 -22.46 -15.94 -16.30
N GLY A 29 -22.98 -16.97 -15.64
CA GLY A 29 -23.66 -16.86 -14.33
C GLY A 29 -22.72 -16.84 -13.12
N ARG A 30 -21.41 -16.88 -13.32
CA ARG A 30 -20.38 -16.92 -12.27
C ARG A 30 -19.50 -15.66 -12.22
N GLU A 31 -20.07 -14.47 -12.44
CA GLU A 31 -19.42 -13.19 -12.08
C GLU A 31 -19.35 -12.97 -10.54
N GLY A 32 -19.03 -14.03 -9.79
CA GLY A 32 -18.99 -14.01 -8.33
C GLY A 32 -17.79 -14.80 -7.82
N ARG A 33 -16.74 -14.06 -7.45
CA ARG A 33 -15.60 -14.49 -6.62
C ARG A 33 -14.88 -15.74 -7.14
N TYR A 34 -13.80 -15.54 -7.88
CA TYR A 34 -12.96 -16.58 -8.49
C TYR A 34 -12.30 -17.56 -7.49
N HIS A 35 -12.42 -17.33 -6.17
CA HIS A 35 -11.89 -18.21 -5.14
C HIS A 35 -12.86 -18.36 -3.96
N SER A 36 -12.95 -19.58 -3.40
CA SER A 36 -13.64 -19.82 -2.13
C SER A 36 -12.88 -19.17 -0.97
N SER A 37 -13.56 -18.88 0.15
CA SER A 37 -12.90 -18.37 1.37
C SER A 37 -11.76 -19.27 1.85
N ALA A 38 -11.92 -20.59 1.71
CA ALA A 38 -10.88 -21.58 2.01
C ALA A 38 -9.69 -21.50 1.05
N ALA A 39 -9.94 -21.25 -0.25
CA ALA A 39 -8.87 -21.05 -1.23
C ALA A 39 -8.10 -19.76 -0.93
N LEU A 40 -8.79 -18.65 -0.63
CA LEU A 40 -8.16 -17.39 -0.23
C LEU A 40 -7.30 -17.55 1.04
N ALA A 41 -7.77 -18.31 2.03
CA ALA A 41 -7.01 -18.58 3.25
C ALA A 41 -5.73 -19.37 2.98
N ILE A 42 -5.79 -20.39 2.12
CA ILE A 42 -4.62 -21.22 1.78
C ILE A 42 -3.58 -20.42 0.97
N TYR A 43 -4.04 -19.56 0.05
CA TYR A 43 -3.12 -18.73 -0.74
C TYR A 43 -2.54 -17.54 0.04
N ARG A 44 -3.26 -16.98 1.02
CA ARG A 44 -2.70 -16.00 1.97
C ARG A 44 -1.64 -16.60 2.88
N ALA A 45 -1.79 -17.87 3.25
CA ALA A 45 -0.87 -18.62 4.09
C ALA A 45 0.42 -19.09 3.37
N GLY A 46 0.48 -19.03 2.03
CA GLY A 46 1.61 -19.54 1.23
C GLY A 46 2.19 -18.51 0.27
N GLY A 47 2.88 -17.49 0.78
CA GLY A 47 3.47 -16.43 -0.06
C GLY A 47 4.95 -16.64 -0.35
N SER A 48 5.34 -16.68 -1.64
CA SER A 48 6.69 -16.23 -2.04
C SER A 48 6.65 -15.36 -3.31
N THR A 49 6.60 -14.05 -3.04
CA THR A 49 7.08 -12.92 -3.84
C THR A 49 7.74 -11.95 -2.85
N ASP A 50 8.88 -12.38 -2.28
CA ASP A 50 9.49 -11.85 -1.05
C ASP A 50 9.57 -10.32 -0.99
N LEU A 51 9.12 -9.77 0.15
CA LEU A 51 9.33 -8.36 0.48
C LEU A 51 10.83 -8.11 0.67
N PRO A 52 11.35 -6.95 0.24
CA PRO A 52 12.77 -6.63 0.42
C PRO A 52 13.13 -6.58 1.91
N VAL A 53 14.33 -7.05 2.24
CA VAL A 53 14.85 -7.12 3.63
C VAL A 53 16.17 -6.34 3.70
N LEU A 54 16.09 -5.07 4.05
CA LEU A 54 17.22 -4.15 4.05
C LEU A 54 17.08 -3.13 5.20
N TYR A 55 18.21 -2.79 5.81
CA TYR A 55 18.35 -1.57 6.61
C TYR A 55 19.11 -0.54 5.80
N SER A 56 18.67 0.69 5.92
CA SER A 56 19.33 1.87 5.42
C SER A 56 19.89 2.69 6.59
N ALA A 57 20.20 3.97 6.40
CA ALA A 57 20.75 4.80 7.48
C ALA A 57 19.67 5.13 8.54
N PHE A 58 18.44 5.40 8.11
CA PHE A 58 17.34 5.77 9.01
C PHE A 58 16.12 4.85 8.90
N PHE A 59 15.96 4.13 7.79
CA PHE A 59 14.78 3.31 7.54
C PHE A 59 15.11 1.83 7.36
N ALA A 60 14.06 1.01 7.36
CA ALA A 60 14.07 -0.39 7.00
C ALA A 60 12.95 -0.66 5.99
N THR A 61 13.16 -1.64 5.12
CA THR A 61 12.11 -2.10 4.21
C THR A 61 11.08 -2.98 4.91
N SER A 62 9.88 -3.06 4.34
CA SER A 62 8.71 -3.80 4.81
C SER A 62 8.99 -5.26 5.21
N GLY A 63 9.93 -5.94 4.53
CA GLY A 63 10.31 -7.31 4.86
C GLY A 63 10.94 -7.46 6.26
N ARG A 64 11.53 -6.39 6.83
CA ARG A 64 12.00 -6.39 8.23
C ARG A 64 10.83 -6.41 9.21
N CYS A 65 9.74 -5.73 8.89
CA CYS A 65 8.52 -5.71 9.69
C CYS A 65 7.74 -7.02 9.54
N ALA A 66 7.69 -7.57 8.32
CA ALA A 66 6.94 -8.77 7.98
C ALA A 66 7.42 -10.05 8.68
N GLY A 67 8.65 -10.07 9.22
CA GLY A 67 9.12 -11.20 10.04
C GLY A 67 8.27 -11.44 11.29
N CYS A 68 7.73 -10.37 11.88
CA CYS A 68 6.85 -10.44 13.06
C CYS A 68 5.40 -10.07 12.73
N HIS A 69 5.19 -9.12 11.83
CA HIS A 69 3.87 -8.59 11.45
C HIS A 69 3.35 -9.16 10.12
N GLY A 70 3.91 -10.29 9.70
CA GLY A 70 3.50 -11.07 8.53
C GLY A 70 2.68 -12.30 8.90
N GLY A 71 2.53 -13.22 7.95
CA GLY A 71 1.78 -14.46 8.17
C GLY A 71 2.46 -15.36 9.20
N ASP A 72 1.70 -15.84 10.18
CA ASP A 72 2.17 -16.75 11.22
C ASP A 72 1.89 -18.21 10.84
N SER A 73 2.95 -19.02 10.76
CA SER A 73 2.85 -20.46 10.46
C SER A 73 2.11 -21.26 11.54
N LEU A 74 2.06 -20.74 12.77
CA LEU A 74 1.32 -21.35 13.88
C LEU A 74 -0.15 -20.89 13.94
N GLY A 75 -0.51 -19.85 13.18
CA GLY A 75 -1.87 -19.31 13.15
C GLY A 75 -2.31 -18.67 14.48
N ILE A 76 -1.38 -18.10 15.25
CA ILE A 76 -1.62 -17.47 16.55
C ILE A 76 -1.60 -15.95 16.41
N ALA A 77 -0.54 -15.41 15.81
CA ALA A 77 -0.40 -13.97 15.58
C ALA A 77 -1.09 -13.53 14.29
N SER A 78 -1.61 -12.29 14.31
CA SER A 78 -2.35 -11.70 13.19
C SER A 78 -3.52 -12.57 12.71
N VAL A 79 -4.19 -13.28 13.61
CA VAL A 79 -5.34 -14.12 13.30
C VAL A 79 -6.57 -13.64 14.08
N ASP A 80 -7.69 -13.46 13.39
CA ASP A 80 -8.94 -13.05 14.01
C ASP A 80 -9.70 -14.21 14.69
N SER A 81 -10.81 -13.90 15.36
CA SER A 81 -11.62 -14.90 16.09
C SER A 81 -12.22 -16.01 15.20
N THR A 82 -12.20 -15.83 13.87
CA THR A 82 -12.66 -16.82 12.89
C THR A 82 -11.53 -17.69 12.34
N GLY A 83 -10.29 -17.44 12.76
CA GLY A 83 -9.11 -18.12 12.23
C GLY A 83 -8.59 -17.54 10.92
N ARG A 84 -9.05 -16.35 10.52
CA ARG A 84 -8.57 -15.69 9.30
C ARG A 84 -7.30 -14.91 9.60
N ASP A 85 -6.30 -15.09 8.76
CA ASP A 85 -5.09 -14.27 8.70
C ASP A 85 -5.44 -12.83 8.27
N VAL A 86 -5.07 -11.88 9.14
CA VAL A 86 -5.27 -10.43 9.03
C VAL A 86 -3.94 -9.68 9.18
N ASN A 87 -2.81 -10.31 8.83
CA ASN A 87 -1.52 -9.67 8.97
C ASN A 87 -1.38 -8.43 8.07
N VAL A 88 -0.81 -7.38 8.66
CA VAL A 88 -0.73 -6.05 8.04
C VAL A 88 0.18 -6.04 6.81
N SER A 89 1.18 -6.93 6.77
CA SER A 89 2.13 -7.01 5.67
C SER A 89 1.48 -7.52 4.38
N ASN A 90 0.61 -8.54 4.49
CA ASN A 90 -0.16 -9.06 3.36
C ASN A 90 -1.26 -8.09 2.93
N ASP A 91 -1.90 -7.40 3.87
CA ASP A 91 -2.91 -6.40 3.55
C ASP A 91 -2.30 -5.19 2.81
N TRP A 92 -1.15 -4.70 3.28
CA TRP A 92 -0.48 -3.51 2.72
C TRP A 92 0.16 -3.77 1.35
N ARG A 93 0.81 -4.92 1.13
CA ARG A 93 1.70 -5.12 -0.03
C ARG A 93 1.00 -5.08 -1.40
N SER A 94 -0.30 -5.34 -1.45
CA SER A 94 -1.11 -5.27 -2.68
C SER A 94 -1.76 -3.90 -2.91
N THR A 95 -1.54 -2.94 -2.02
CA THR A 95 -2.12 -1.59 -2.12
C THR A 95 -1.33 -0.68 -3.05
N LEU A 96 -1.94 0.44 -3.44
CA LEU A 96 -1.18 1.50 -4.13
C LEU A 96 -0.13 2.16 -3.25
N MET A 97 -0.24 2.11 -1.92
CA MET A 97 0.79 2.65 -1.03
C MET A 97 2.09 1.82 -1.15
N ALA A 98 1.98 0.49 -1.09
CA ALA A 98 3.14 -0.40 -1.29
C ALA A 98 3.75 -0.33 -2.69
N ASN A 99 2.94 0.04 -3.68
CA ASN A 99 3.32 0.08 -5.09
C ASN A 99 3.43 1.51 -5.63
N SER A 100 3.48 2.53 -4.76
CA SER A 100 3.44 3.94 -5.16
C SER A 100 4.61 4.34 -6.06
N ALA A 101 5.78 3.73 -5.86
CA ALA A 101 6.98 3.91 -6.67
C ALA A 101 7.04 3.02 -7.93
N ARG A 102 6.17 2.01 -8.00
CA ARG A 102 6.05 1.05 -9.11
C ARG A 102 4.88 1.35 -10.03
N ASP A 103 3.96 2.21 -9.62
CA ASP A 103 2.81 2.62 -10.40
C ASP A 103 3.28 3.17 -11.77
N PRO A 104 2.94 2.49 -12.89
CA PRO A 104 3.36 2.91 -14.21
C PRO A 104 2.74 4.24 -14.64
N PHE A 105 1.55 4.59 -14.13
CA PHE A 105 0.95 5.89 -14.41
C PHE A 105 1.70 7.01 -13.71
N PHE A 106 2.05 6.82 -12.44
CA PHE A 106 2.94 7.74 -11.71
C PHE A 106 4.27 7.94 -12.46
N ARG A 107 4.94 6.85 -12.83
CA ARG A 107 6.23 6.93 -13.54
C ARG A 107 6.12 7.69 -14.86
N ALA A 108 5.09 7.39 -15.65
CA ALA A 108 4.85 8.08 -16.91
C ALA A 108 4.52 9.57 -16.71
N LYS A 109 3.76 9.91 -15.67
CA LYS A 109 3.42 11.30 -15.36
C LYS A 109 4.65 12.07 -14.89
N LEU A 110 5.47 11.49 -14.02
CA LEU A 110 6.73 12.09 -13.58
C LEU A 110 7.67 12.37 -14.77
N GLU A 111 7.87 11.37 -15.64
CA GLU A 111 8.68 11.54 -16.85
C GLU A 111 8.12 12.64 -17.76
N HIS A 112 6.80 12.68 -17.94
CA HIS A 112 6.14 13.71 -18.73
C HIS A 112 6.39 15.13 -18.17
N GLU A 113 6.25 15.32 -16.86
CA GLU A 113 6.50 16.63 -16.24
C GLU A 113 7.93 17.11 -16.46
N VAL A 114 8.91 16.20 -16.35
CA VAL A 114 10.32 16.50 -16.64
C VAL A 114 10.54 16.83 -18.12
N LEU A 115 9.87 16.12 -19.04
CA LEU A 115 9.96 16.39 -20.48
C LEU A 115 9.38 17.76 -20.85
N VAL A 116 8.31 18.19 -20.18
CA VAL A 116 7.68 19.49 -20.40
C VAL A 116 8.51 20.63 -19.78
N ASN A 117 9.07 20.40 -18.58
CA ASN A 117 9.78 21.41 -17.80
C ASN A 117 11.21 20.95 -17.43
N PRO A 118 12.11 20.73 -18.41
CA PRO A 118 13.43 20.14 -18.15
C PRO A 118 14.32 20.99 -17.24
N GLY A 119 14.14 22.31 -17.23
CA GLY A 119 14.86 23.22 -16.33
C GLY A 119 14.52 23.02 -14.84
N HIS A 120 13.42 22.34 -14.53
CA HIS A 120 12.92 22.09 -13.18
C HIS A 120 12.98 20.62 -12.78
N GLN A 121 13.70 19.77 -13.54
CA GLN A 121 13.74 18.32 -13.35
C GLN A 121 13.93 17.91 -11.88
N THR A 122 14.98 18.43 -11.23
CA THR A 122 15.29 18.08 -9.83
C THR A 122 14.16 18.47 -8.87
N ALA A 123 13.55 19.64 -9.05
CA ALA A 123 12.46 20.10 -8.19
C ALA A 123 11.20 19.24 -8.37
N ILE A 124 10.86 18.92 -9.63
CA ILE A 124 9.73 18.06 -9.99
C ILE A 124 9.93 16.66 -9.42
N GLU A 125 11.05 16.01 -9.71
CA GLU A 125 11.34 14.66 -9.22
C GLU A 125 11.30 14.60 -7.69
N ASN A 126 11.96 15.53 -7.01
CA ASN A 126 11.99 15.53 -5.55
C ASN A 126 10.58 15.76 -4.94
N LYS A 127 9.76 16.61 -5.57
CA LYS A 127 8.37 16.85 -5.17
C LYS A 127 7.47 15.63 -5.37
N CYS A 128 7.62 14.88 -6.45
CA CYS A 128 6.82 13.68 -6.68
C CYS A 128 7.28 12.51 -5.77
N LEU A 129 8.60 12.36 -5.61
CA LEU A 129 9.20 11.28 -4.82
C LEU A 129 9.02 11.47 -3.31
N SER A 130 8.75 12.68 -2.84
CA SER A 130 8.42 12.95 -1.43
C SER A 130 7.16 12.20 -0.96
N CYS A 131 6.20 11.98 -1.85
CA CYS A 131 4.98 11.22 -1.57
C CYS A 131 5.03 9.78 -2.10
N HIS A 132 5.67 9.54 -3.25
CA HIS A 132 5.64 8.23 -3.92
C HIS A 132 6.80 7.30 -3.56
N ALA A 133 7.92 7.82 -3.06
CA ALA A 133 9.07 7.05 -2.59
C ALA A 133 9.67 7.70 -1.31
N PRO A 134 8.83 7.97 -0.27
CA PRO A 134 9.18 8.86 0.83
C PRO A 134 10.44 8.44 1.57
N MET A 135 10.62 7.15 1.87
CA MET A 135 11.80 6.71 2.63
C MET A 135 13.11 6.99 1.88
N GLY A 136 13.17 6.67 0.58
CA GLY A 136 14.36 6.94 -0.23
C GLY A 136 14.63 8.43 -0.40
N MET A 137 13.59 9.23 -0.66
CA MET A 137 13.73 10.68 -0.81
C MET A 137 14.21 11.34 0.49
N HIS A 138 13.50 11.07 1.59
CA HIS A 138 13.79 11.70 2.86
C HIS A 138 15.10 11.22 3.48
N GLU A 139 15.54 9.98 3.20
CA GLU A 139 16.85 9.52 3.64
C GLU A 139 17.98 10.37 3.08
N GLU A 140 18.02 10.59 1.76
CA GLU A 140 19.05 11.47 1.16
C GLU A 140 18.99 12.88 1.74
N ARG A 141 17.77 13.40 1.98
CA ARG A 141 17.57 14.71 2.61
C ARG A 141 18.12 14.74 4.04
N MET A 142 17.85 13.72 4.84
CA MET A 142 18.32 13.59 6.22
C MET A 142 19.84 13.39 6.32
N LEU A 143 20.44 12.73 5.33
CA LEU A 143 21.90 12.58 5.21
C LEU A 143 22.58 13.86 4.70
N GLY A 144 21.83 14.87 4.25
CA GLY A 144 22.37 16.10 3.66
C GLY A 144 23.00 15.86 2.28
N HIS A 145 22.58 14.80 1.58
CA HIS A 145 23.03 14.46 0.24
C HIS A 145 22.30 15.26 -0.84
N PRO A 146 22.75 15.20 -2.11
CA PRO A 146 22.00 15.74 -3.23
C PRO A 146 20.58 15.18 -3.33
N PRO A 147 19.62 15.90 -3.93
CA PRO A 147 18.23 15.45 -4.05
C PRO A 147 18.10 14.06 -4.67
N PHE A 148 17.24 13.22 -4.08
CA PHE A 148 16.88 11.92 -4.63
C PHE A 148 16.14 12.08 -5.96
N THR A 149 16.62 11.38 -7.00
CA THR A 149 16.15 11.52 -8.38
C THR A 149 15.39 10.28 -8.86
N ALA A 150 14.68 10.40 -9.98
CA ALA A 150 14.03 9.26 -10.64
C ALA A 150 15.05 8.18 -11.04
N ALA A 151 16.25 8.58 -11.47
CA ALA A 151 17.33 7.65 -11.81
C ALA A 151 17.84 6.88 -10.57
N MET A 152 17.89 7.53 -9.40
CA MET A 152 18.22 6.85 -8.14
C MET A 152 17.11 5.87 -7.75
N LEU A 153 15.84 6.22 -7.96
CA LEU A 153 14.71 5.34 -7.68
C LEU A 153 14.82 4.00 -8.40
N ASP A 154 15.26 3.97 -9.65
CA ASP A 154 15.35 2.74 -10.45
C ASP A 154 16.24 1.66 -9.85
N THR A 155 17.18 2.04 -8.98
CA THR A 155 18.09 1.11 -8.28
C THR A 155 17.94 1.12 -6.76
N SER A 156 17.09 1.99 -6.21
CA SER A 156 16.90 2.14 -4.78
C SER A 156 15.91 1.12 -4.24
N THR A 157 16.39 0.14 -3.47
CA THR A 157 15.52 -0.84 -2.83
C THR A 157 14.58 -0.20 -1.80
N ILE A 158 15.07 0.77 -1.02
CA ILE A 158 14.28 1.48 -0.01
C ILE A 158 13.25 2.43 -0.64
N GLY A 159 13.62 3.13 -1.72
CA GLY A 159 12.71 4.01 -2.46
C GLY A 159 11.64 3.21 -3.20
N LEU A 160 12.02 2.07 -3.78
CA LEU A 160 11.06 1.20 -4.44
C LEU A 160 10.08 0.57 -3.44
N ASP A 161 10.40 0.41 -2.15
CA ASP A 161 9.43 -0.11 -1.16
C ASP A 161 8.23 0.83 -0.92
N GLY A 162 8.19 1.98 -1.60
CA GLY A 162 7.02 2.85 -1.72
C GLY A 162 6.67 3.57 -0.42
N VAL A 163 5.38 3.83 -0.22
CA VAL A 163 4.84 4.28 1.08
C VAL A 163 4.76 3.06 1.99
N SER A 164 5.90 2.69 2.56
CA SER A 164 6.08 1.54 3.45
C SER A 164 5.78 1.87 4.91
N CYS A 165 5.94 0.87 5.79
CA CYS A 165 5.59 0.94 7.21
C CYS A 165 6.13 2.20 7.89
N LEU A 166 7.42 2.48 7.70
CA LEU A 166 8.11 3.59 8.37
C LEU A 166 7.78 4.97 7.77
N ALA A 167 7.30 5.03 6.52
CA ALA A 167 6.82 6.28 5.93
C ALA A 167 5.60 6.85 6.68
N CYS A 168 4.83 5.99 7.34
CA CYS A 168 3.73 6.40 8.23
C CYS A 168 4.16 6.35 9.70
N HIS A 169 4.73 5.23 10.14
CA HIS A 169 4.95 4.98 11.57
C HIS A 169 6.10 5.77 12.18
N MET A 170 7.07 6.30 11.41
CA MET A 170 8.13 7.15 11.96
C MET A 170 7.81 8.65 11.91
N GLN A 171 6.63 9.05 11.41
CA GLN A 171 6.31 10.47 11.31
C GLN A 171 6.33 11.14 12.67
N ASP A 172 6.91 12.33 12.73
CA ASP A 172 7.05 13.10 13.96
C ASP A 172 5.66 13.60 14.43
N PRO A 173 5.29 13.31 15.69
CA PRO A 173 3.95 13.61 16.21
C PRO A 173 3.63 15.10 16.27
N ASP A 174 4.64 15.96 16.42
CA ASP A 174 4.46 17.40 16.56
C ASP A 174 4.22 18.09 15.21
N THR A 175 4.63 17.44 14.11
CA THR A 175 4.54 18.00 12.76
C THR A 175 3.46 17.36 11.90
N ALA A 176 3.08 16.11 12.17
CA ALA A 176 2.00 15.43 11.46
C ALA A 176 0.72 16.27 11.47
N GLY A 177 0.06 16.40 10.31
CA GLY A 177 -1.16 17.22 10.16
C GLY A 177 -0.95 18.71 9.93
N THR A 178 0.28 19.22 10.10
CA THR A 178 0.63 20.65 9.93
C THR A 178 1.59 20.92 8.77
N ARG A 179 2.28 19.87 8.30
CA ARG A 179 3.12 19.92 7.10
C ARG A 179 2.47 19.13 5.97
N PHE A 180 2.69 19.59 4.73
CA PHE A 180 1.97 19.14 3.55
C PHE A 180 2.91 18.97 2.36
N SER A 181 2.38 18.46 1.26
CA SER A 181 3.07 18.31 -0.01
C SER A 181 4.34 17.47 0.06
N GLY A 182 4.29 16.43 0.89
CA GLY A 182 5.38 15.50 1.18
C GLY A 182 6.50 16.08 2.06
N ASP A 183 6.32 17.22 2.74
CA ASP A 183 7.27 17.68 3.76
C ASP A 183 7.09 16.88 5.07
N LEU A 184 7.36 15.58 4.99
CA LEU A 184 7.34 14.67 6.13
C LEU A 184 8.59 14.89 7.00
N VAL A 185 8.38 14.91 8.32
CA VAL A 185 9.45 14.90 9.32
C VAL A 185 9.39 13.55 10.03
N PHE A 186 10.54 12.93 10.21
CA PHE A 186 10.65 11.62 10.85
C PHE A 186 11.43 11.73 12.15
N THR A 187 11.03 10.96 13.15
CA THR A 187 11.78 10.76 14.39
C THR A 187 12.61 9.49 14.25
N PRO A 188 13.94 9.56 14.06
CA PRO A 188 14.77 8.36 13.93
C PRO A 188 14.59 7.41 15.11
N ASP A 189 14.65 6.11 14.83
CA ASP A 189 14.53 5.01 15.79
C ASP A 189 13.19 4.91 16.55
N SER A 190 12.26 5.84 16.36
CA SER A 190 10.94 5.83 17.00
C SER A 190 9.84 5.47 16.00
N VAL A 191 8.96 4.55 16.39
CA VAL A 191 7.76 4.21 15.62
C VAL A 191 6.50 4.34 16.47
N TRP A 192 5.41 4.82 15.87
CA TRP A 192 4.22 5.20 16.61
C TRP A 192 3.04 4.30 16.27
N GLY A 193 2.32 3.83 17.28
CA GLY A 193 1.17 2.96 17.16
C GLY A 193 -0.06 3.49 17.91
N PRO A 194 -1.20 2.77 17.82
CA PRO A 194 -2.45 3.17 18.45
C PRO A 194 -2.61 2.67 19.90
N TYR A 195 -1.64 1.93 20.43
CA TYR A 195 -1.71 1.30 21.75
C TYR A 195 -0.81 2.03 22.74
N GLU A 196 -1.30 2.19 23.97
CA GLU A 196 -0.58 2.82 25.07
C GLU A 196 0.73 2.08 25.41
N ASP A 197 1.73 2.82 25.90
CA ASP A 197 3.06 2.29 26.19
C ASP A 197 3.06 1.17 27.26
N ASP A 198 2.10 1.18 28.17
CA ASP A 198 1.99 0.22 29.27
C ASP A 198 1.42 -1.14 28.86
N VAL A 199 0.81 -1.24 27.67
CA VAL A 199 0.26 -2.49 27.14
C VAL A 199 1.15 -3.12 26.07
N ILE A 200 2.14 -2.40 25.53
CA ILE A 200 3.06 -2.93 24.52
C ILE A 200 4.38 -3.40 25.14
N ASN A 201 5.04 -4.36 24.49
CA ASN A 201 6.41 -4.76 24.85
C ASN A 201 7.37 -4.16 23.83
N SER A 202 7.95 -3.01 24.16
CA SER A 202 8.85 -2.27 23.27
C SER A 202 10.20 -2.96 23.06
N ASP A 203 10.70 -3.70 24.05
CA ASP A 203 12.00 -4.37 24.00
C ASP A 203 12.11 -5.37 22.85
N ILE A 204 11.00 -6.01 22.44
CA ILE A 204 11.00 -6.95 21.32
C ILE A 204 11.33 -6.23 20.01
N MET A 205 10.61 -5.16 19.67
CA MET A 205 10.88 -4.43 18.44
C MET A 205 12.25 -3.74 18.49
N GLU A 206 12.62 -3.16 19.62
CA GLU A 206 13.91 -2.48 19.78
C GLU A 206 15.07 -3.46 19.59
N PHE A 207 14.99 -4.67 20.16
CA PHE A 207 16.04 -5.68 20.04
C PHE A 207 16.17 -6.27 18.63
N PHE A 208 15.06 -6.60 17.97
CA PHE A 208 15.09 -7.32 16.68
C PHE A 208 15.21 -6.41 15.46
N VAL A 209 14.59 -5.22 15.53
CA VAL A 209 14.54 -4.30 14.38
C VAL A 209 15.09 -2.90 14.65
N GLY A 210 15.55 -2.61 15.86
CA GLY A 210 16.19 -1.33 16.19
C GLY A 210 15.23 -0.14 16.30
N PHE A 211 13.93 -0.38 16.23
CA PHE A 211 12.90 0.65 16.37
C PHE A 211 12.17 0.50 17.69
N ARG A 212 12.04 1.60 18.43
CA ARG A 212 11.29 1.68 19.68
C ARG A 212 9.84 2.07 19.40
N PRO A 213 8.86 1.19 19.64
CA PRO A 213 7.46 1.54 19.49
C PRO A 213 6.97 2.38 20.67
N GLY A 214 6.03 3.28 20.39
CA GLY A 214 5.30 4.03 21.40
C GLY A 214 3.93 4.46 20.91
N TYR A 215 3.10 4.94 21.83
CA TYR A 215 1.81 5.55 21.52
C TYR A 215 1.99 6.93 20.90
N ALA A 216 1.20 7.26 19.87
CA ALA A 216 1.00 8.65 19.49
C ALA A 216 -0.38 8.93 18.88
N GLU A 217 -1.00 10.03 19.32
CA GLU A 217 -2.35 10.43 18.91
C GLU A 217 -2.48 10.70 17.40
N HIS A 218 -1.41 11.18 16.74
CA HIS A 218 -1.43 11.49 15.31
C HIS A 218 -1.66 10.26 14.40
N ILE A 219 -1.36 9.05 14.90
CA ILE A 219 -1.70 7.78 14.25
C ILE A 219 -3.20 7.51 14.37
N ILE A 220 -3.80 7.92 15.49
CA ILE A 220 -5.18 7.62 15.85
C ILE A 220 -6.16 8.57 15.15
N ASP A 221 -5.83 9.85 15.12
CA ASP A 221 -6.67 10.90 14.55
C ASP A 221 -6.50 11.08 13.03
N GLY A 222 -5.53 10.37 12.43
CA GLY A 222 -5.29 10.36 10.98
C GLY A 222 -4.39 11.48 10.47
N ARG A 223 -3.79 12.30 11.35
CA ARG A 223 -2.82 13.34 10.96
C ARG A 223 -1.64 12.81 10.14
N VAL A 224 -1.27 11.54 10.30
CA VAL A 224 -0.25 10.82 9.50
C VAL A 224 -0.55 10.82 7.98
N CYS A 225 -1.83 10.96 7.58
CA CYS A 225 -2.24 10.99 6.17
C CYS A 225 -2.04 12.37 5.51
N ALA A 226 -1.98 13.42 6.31
CA ALA A 226 -2.08 14.81 5.85
C ALA A 226 -0.90 15.25 4.98
N GLY A 227 0.30 14.75 5.28
CA GLY A 227 1.54 15.13 4.59
C GLY A 227 1.50 14.84 3.10
N CYS A 228 0.89 13.72 2.71
CA CYS A 228 0.75 13.33 1.29
C CYS A 228 -0.62 13.73 0.70
N HIS A 229 -1.70 13.70 1.49
CA HIS A 229 -3.06 14.03 1.03
C HIS A 229 -3.41 15.53 1.15
N THR A 230 -2.40 16.38 1.02
CA THR A 230 -2.49 17.79 0.63
C THR A 230 -1.29 18.06 -0.26
N LEU A 231 -1.53 18.34 -1.53
CA LEU A 231 -0.48 18.63 -2.50
C LEU A 231 -0.68 20.03 -3.05
N ILE A 232 0.28 20.88 -2.70
CA ILE A 232 0.39 22.26 -3.15
C ILE A 232 1.75 22.38 -3.87
N THR A 233 1.71 22.86 -5.09
CA THR A 233 2.85 22.94 -6.01
C THR A 233 3.02 24.36 -6.50
N GLU A 234 4.26 24.80 -6.70
CA GLU A 234 4.53 26.06 -7.40
C GLU A 234 4.06 25.96 -8.86
N THR A 235 3.61 27.07 -9.43
CA THR A 235 3.16 27.11 -10.83
C THR A 235 4.23 27.65 -11.77
N ILE A 236 4.25 27.08 -12.98
CA ILE A 236 5.21 27.39 -14.05
C ILE A 236 4.42 27.90 -15.27
N ASP A 237 4.89 28.97 -15.90
CA ASP A 237 4.31 29.49 -17.13
C ASP A 237 4.68 28.65 -18.37
N LEU A 238 4.11 28.99 -19.53
CA LEU A 238 4.39 28.29 -20.79
C LEU A 238 5.83 28.46 -21.31
N GLN A 239 6.62 29.32 -20.68
CA GLN A 239 8.03 29.57 -20.98
C GLN A 239 8.97 28.85 -20.00
N GLY A 240 8.43 28.14 -19.00
CA GLY A 240 9.22 27.44 -17.99
C GLY A 240 9.67 28.33 -16.83
N ASN A 241 9.12 29.54 -16.66
CA ASN A 241 9.44 30.40 -15.51
C ASN A 241 8.45 30.17 -14.37
N LEU A 242 8.95 30.23 -13.13
CA LEU A 242 8.09 30.27 -11.95
C LEU A 242 7.23 31.54 -12.00
N THR A 243 5.93 31.40 -11.80
CA THR A 243 5.02 32.55 -11.75
C THR A 243 5.05 33.25 -10.39
N GLY A 244 5.53 32.55 -9.36
CA GLY A 244 5.47 32.99 -7.96
C GLY A 244 4.14 32.64 -7.26
N ASP A 245 3.22 31.96 -7.95
CA ASP A 245 1.97 31.45 -7.38
C ASP A 245 2.06 29.96 -7.03
N GLU A 246 1.06 29.47 -6.30
CA GLU A 246 0.89 28.07 -5.95
C GLU A 246 -0.46 27.54 -6.46
N PHE A 247 -0.47 26.26 -6.83
CA PHE A 247 -1.66 25.51 -7.22
C PHE A 247 -1.94 24.40 -6.21
N VAL A 248 -3.21 24.29 -5.79
CA VAL A 248 -3.68 23.22 -4.92
C VAL A 248 -4.13 22.06 -5.78
N GLU A 249 -3.22 21.12 -6.04
CA GLU A 249 -3.49 19.92 -6.83
C GLU A 249 -4.39 18.93 -6.06
N GLN A 250 -4.15 18.77 -4.76
CA GLN A 250 -4.95 17.92 -3.89
C GLN A 250 -5.18 18.60 -2.54
N ALA A 251 -6.41 18.58 -2.04
CA ALA A 251 -6.78 19.18 -0.76
C ALA A 251 -7.58 18.24 0.15
N THR A 252 -7.52 16.93 -0.06
CA THR A 252 -8.41 15.96 0.61
C THR A 252 -8.38 16.04 2.14
N TRP A 253 -7.22 16.25 2.76
CA TRP A 253 -7.12 16.48 4.20
C TRP A 253 -7.87 17.76 4.64
N HIS A 254 -7.77 18.83 3.86
CA HIS A 254 -8.43 20.10 4.13
C HIS A 254 -9.95 20.03 3.88
N GLU A 255 -10.36 19.33 2.83
CA GLU A 255 -11.76 19.03 2.53
C GLU A 255 -12.40 18.24 3.68
N TRP A 256 -11.71 17.21 4.20
CA TRP A 256 -12.15 16.47 5.39
C TRP A 256 -12.23 17.35 6.64
N LYS A 257 -11.19 18.17 6.92
CA LYS A 257 -11.19 19.11 8.06
C LYS A 257 -12.36 20.10 8.01
N ASN A 258 -12.84 20.44 6.81
CA ASN A 258 -13.97 21.34 6.62
C ASN A 258 -15.33 20.61 6.46
N SER A 259 -15.36 19.28 6.63
CA SER A 259 -16.56 18.46 6.52
C SER A 259 -17.25 18.26 7.87
N ILE A 260 -18.45 17.68 7.85
CA ILE A 260 -19.18 17.26 9.06
C ILE A 260 -18.48 16.14 9.84
N TYR A 261 -17.47 15.49 9.25
CA TYR A 261 -16.74 14.39 9.88
C TYR A 261 -15.56 14.87 10.74
N ALA A 262 -15.15 16.13 10.59
CA ALA A 262 -14.08 16.70 11.40
C ALA A 262 -14.44 16.67 12.90
N GLY A 263 -13.51 16.21 13.72
CA GLY A 263 -13.72 16.05 15.17
C GLY A 263 -14.57 14.83 15.57
N THR A 264 -14.94 13.96 14.63
CA THR A 264 -15.60 12.68 14.91
C THR A 264 -14.62 11.51 14.77
N GLU A 265 -15.04 10.29 15.14
CA GLU A 265 -14.26 9.08 14.87
C GLU A 265 -14.15 8.74 13.38
N GLN A 266 -14.94 9.38 12.51
CA GLN A 266 -14.88 9.27 11.05
C GLN A 266 -13.75 10.15 10.48
N ASN A 267 -12.53 9.84 10.89
CA ASN A 267 -11.32 10.39 10.28
C ASN A 267 -10.83 9.49 9.13
N CYS A 268 -9.69 9.85 8.53
CA CYS A 268 -9.07 9.08 7.44
C CYS A 268 -8.96 7.59 7.78
N ARG A 269 -8.45 7.28 8.98
CA ARG A 269 -8.30 5.92 9.51
C ARG A 269 -9.65 5.26 9.77
N GLY A 270 -10.63 6.01 10.29
CA GLY A 270 -11.97 5.52 10.60
C GLY A 270 -12.66 4.82 9.42
N CYS A 271 -12.42 5.30 8.20
CA CYS A 271 -12.96 4.67 6.98
C CYS A 271 -11.94 3.79 6.24
N HIS A 272 -10.68 4.22 6.12
CA HIS A 272 -9.69 3.55 5.26
C HIS A 272 -8.81 2.51 5.96
N ILE A 273 -8.87 2.43 7.29
CA ILE A 273 -8.23 1.39 8.09
C ILE A 273 -9.31 0.81 9.04
N PRO A 274 -10.21 -0.04 8.50
CA PRO A 274 -11.27 -0.65 9.29
C PRO A 274 -10.72 -1.37 10.51
N ARG A 275 -11.42 -1.27 11.63
CA ARG A 275 -10.96 -1.84 12.90
C ARG A 275 -11.72 -3.09 13.28
N LEU A 276 -10.97 -4.16 13.57
CA LEU A 276 -11.47 -5.33 14.25
C LEU A 276 -11.52 -5.06 15.76
N GLN A 277 -12.55 -5.60 16.41
CA GLN A 277 -12.66 -5.59 17.88
C GLN A 277 -12.10 -6.87 18.52
N ASP A 278 -11.70 -7.83 17.69
CA ASP A 278 -11.02 -9.06 18.11
C ASP A 278 -9.71 -8.75 18.86
N SER A 279 -9.34 -9.65 19.77
CA SER A 279 -8.04 -9.60 20.44
C SER A 279 -6.98 -10.21 19.53
N ILE A 280 -6.17 -9.38 18.89
CA ILE A 280 -5.17 -9.79 17.89
C ILE A 280 -3.76 -9.76 18.50
N VAL A 281 -3.06 -10.88 18.50
CA VAL A 281 -1.64 -10.93 18.85
C VAL A 281 -0.83 -10.30 17.71
N LEU A 282 -0.03 -9.28 18.02
CA LEU A 282 0.56 -8.39 17.00
C LEU A 282 1.83 -8.94 16.33
N ALA A 283 2.53 -9.87 16.97
CA ALA A 283 3.80 -10.40 16.50
C ALA A 283 3.82 -11.93 16.51
N SER A 284 4.18 -12.53 15.38
CA SER A 284 4.49 -13.96 15.26
C SER A 284 5.72 -14.32 16.10
N GLU A 285 5.97 -15.61 16.30
CA GLU A 285 7.10 -16.16 17.10
C GLU A 285 7.00 -15.94 18.63
N TYR A 286 6.03 -15.17 19.12
CA TYR A 286 5.87 -14.87 20.56
C TYR A 286 4.47 -15.21 21.07
N VAL A 287 4.23 -16.50 21.31
CA VAL A 287 2.93 -17.02 21.77
C VAL A 287 2.45 -16.52 23.14
N PHE A 288 3.34 -15.87 23.91
CA PHE A 288 3.01 -15.32 25.23
C PHE A 288 2.49 -13.87 25.17
N LEU A 289 2.57 -13.20 24.02
CA LEU A 289 2.11 -11.82 23.91
C LEU A 289 0.58 -11.75 24.05
N PRO A 290 0.06 -10.75 24.79
CA PRO A 290 -1.37 -10.52 24.84
C PRO A 290 -1.87 -10.05 23.46
N GLY A 291 -3.13 -10.35 23.16
CA GLY A 291 -3.79 -9.77 22.01
C GLY A 291 -4.29 -8.36 22.30
N HIS A 292 -4.30 -7.51 21.27
CA HIS A 292 -4.70 -6.12 21.36
C HIS A 292 -5.97 -5.84 20.55
N SER A 293 -6.75 -4.87 21.01
CA SER A 293 -7.97 -4.39 20.38
C SER A 293 -8.14 -2.90 20.69
N PRO A 294 -8.63 -2.07 19.74
CA PRO A 294 -9.04 -2.43 18.38
C PRO A 294 -7.83 -2.57 17.42
N PHE A 295 -7.90 -3.50 16.48
CA PHE A 295 -6.84 -3.79 15.49
C PHE A 295 -7.18 -3.22 14.10
N GLY A 296 -6.26 -2.47 13.48
CA GLY A 296 -6.48 -1.82 12.19
C GLY A 296 -6.02 -2.65 10.99
N LEU A 297 -6.92 -2.92 10.05
CA LEU A 297 -6.63 -3.64 8.80
C LEU A 297 -5.96 -2.71 7.78
N HIS A 298 -4.81 -3.12 7.26
CA HIS A 298 -3.97 -2.30 6.38
C HIS A 298 -4.33 -2.44 4.89
N HIS A 299 -5.60 -2.71 4.59
CA HIS A 299 -6.07 -2.84 3.21
C HIS A 299 -5.92 -1.55 2.41
N LEU A 300 -6.04 -0.37 3.07
CA LEU A 300 -5.74 0.97 2.52
C LEU A 300 -6.24 1.18 1.08
N VAL A 301 -7.41 0.64 0.79
CA VAL A 301 -8.03 0.66 -0.54
C VAL A 301 -8.69 2.01 -0.81
N GLY A 302 -8.61 2.44 -2.06
CA GLY A 302 -9.28 3.63 -2.57
C GLY A 302 -9.99 3.33 -3.90
N GLY A 303 -10.42 4.37 -4.62
CA GLY A 303 -11.18 4.21 -5.86
C GLY A 303 -10.39 3.69 -7.07
N ASN A 304 -9.07 3.54 -6.97
CA ASN A 304 -8.20 3.20 -8.10
C ASN A 304 -8.01 1.68 -8.29
N ALA A 305 -9.10 0.92 -8.25
CA ALA A 305 -9.08 -0.52 -8.49
C ALA A 305 -8.48 -0.88 -9.87
N TYR A 306 -8.67 -0.01 -10.86
CA TYR A 306 -8.06 -0.15 -12.18
C TYR A 306 -6.52 -0.20 -12.11
N MET A 307 -5.86 0.72 -11.39
CA MET A 307 -4.40 0.68 -11.30
C MET A 307 -3.90 -0.54 -10.52
N VAL A 308 -4.63 -0.95 -9.49
CA VAL A 308 -4.31 -2.20 -8.77
C VAL A 308 -4.41 -3.41 -9.72
N GLN A 309 -5.39 -3.44 -10.61
CA GLN A 309 -5.48 -4.48 -11.66
C GLN A 309 -4.30 -4.40 -12.64
N VAL A 310 -3.90 -3.21 -13.09
CA VAL A 310 -2.72 -3.04 -13.95
C VAL A 310 -1.45 -3.55 -13.28
N LEU A 311 -1.27 -3.27 -11.98
CA LEU A 311 -0.16 -3.79 -11.19
C LEU A 311 -0.17 -5.33 -11.13
N LYS A 312 -1.33 -5.93 -10.89
CA LYS A 312 -1.52 -7.39 -10.88
C LYS A 312 -1.14 -8.01 -12.23
N ASP A 313 -1.71 -7.49 -13.32
CA ASP A 313 -1.52 -8.04 -14.66
C ASP A 313 -0.07 -7.92 -15.17
N ASN A 314 0.71 -6.99 -14.60
CA ASN A 314 2.09 -6.71 -14.99
C ASN A 314 3.10 -6.97 -13.85
N ALA A 315 2.72 -7.81 -12.88
CA ALA A 315 3.44 -7.99 -11.63
C ALA A 315 4.94 -8.25 -11.80
N ALA A 316 5.29 -9.18 -12.69
CA ALA A 316 6.68 -9.54 -12.95
C ALA A 316 7.49 -8.40 -13.58
N ALA A 317 6.91 -7.66 -14.53
CA ALA A 317 7.58 -6.57 -15.23
C ALA A 317 7.80 -5.34 -14.33
N LEU A 318 6.85 -5.08 -13.44
CA LEU A 318 6.90 -3.97 -12.48
C LEU A 318 7.64 -4.33 -11.19
N GLY A 319 8.00 -5.61 -11.00
CA GLY A 319 8.68 -6.09 -9.82
C GLY A 319 7.85 -5.94 -8.54
N VAL A 320 6.52 -6.04 -8.63
CA VAL A 320 5.62 -5.97 -7.47
C VAL A 320 5.82 -7.21 -6.59
N LYS A 321 5.57 -7.05 -5.30
CA LYS A 321 5.80 -8.10 -4.30
C LYS A 321 4.53 -8.74 -3.77
N ALA A 322 3.37 -8.37 -4.29
CA ALA A 322 2.11 -9.03 -3.95
C ALA A 322 1.83 -10.21 -4.89
N THR A 323 1.18 -11.23 -4.34
CA THR A 323 0.62 -12.35 -5.09
C THR A 323 -0.73 -11.98 -5.70
N ASP A 324 -1.19 -12.74 -6.70
CA ASP A 324 -2.50 -12.56 -7.30
C ASP A 324 -3.64 -12.56 -6.28
N VAL A 325 -3.56 -13.43 -5.27
CA VAL A 325 -4.59 -13.51 -4.22
C VAL A 325 -4.60 -12.30 -3.31
N GLN A 326 -3.44 -11.72 -3.01
CA GLN A 326 -3.37 -10.48 -2.25
C GLN A 326 -4.00 -9.35 -3.05
N PHE A 327 -3.70 -9.23 -4.34
CA PHE A 327 -4.36 -8.27 -5.22
C PHE A 327 -5.87 -8.49 -5.32
N ASP A 328 -6.33 -9.74 -5.46
CA ASP A 328 -7.77 -10.07 -5.50
C ASP A 328 -8.50 -9.71 -4.20
N SER A 329 -7.77 -9.63 -3.08
CA SER A 329 -8.36 -9.15 -1.83
C SER A 329 -8.42 -7.62 -1.70
N THR A 330 -7.62 -6.90 -2.50
CA THR A 330 -7.59 -5.44 -2.59
C THR A 330 -8.58 -4.94 -3.65
N ILE A 331 -8.75 -5.66 -4.76
CA ILE A 331 -9.69 -5.35 -5.85
C ILE A 331 -11.05 -5.94 -5.49
N VAL A 332 -11.86 -5.18 -4.74
CA VAL A 332 -13.20 -5.58 -4.29
C VAL A 332 -14.28 -4.61 -4.75
#